data_AF-A0A2K8NVL0-F1
#
_entry.id   AF-A0A2K8NVL0-F1
#
_cell.length_a   1.000
_cell.length_b   1.000
_cell.length_c   1.000
_cell.angle_alpha   90.00
_cell.angle_beta   90.00
_cell.angle_gamma   90.00
#
_symmetry.space_group_name_H-M   'P 1'
#
loop_
_entity.id
_entity.type
_entity.pdbx_description
1 polymer ?
#
loop_
_entity_poly.entity_id
_entity_poly.type
_entity_poly.pdbx_seq_one_letter_code
_entity_poly.pdbx_strand_id
1 'polypeptide(L)'
;MPWKIVKNEKEVIVSQDELGSFKEKEEAIIEAKKLAREHKLVAKIYDKNENTHSTDEMTIDYTSFFSSHEIHERSLSELKLAKAEVNVAKLELEQRKKELRNNKNDYERITFKTKVRNAKIRLKKAKLNLKAAEKRIKLQEKKEV
;
A
#
# COMPACT_ATOMS: atom_id res chain seq x y z
N MET A 1 -9.66 12.04 37.86
CA MET A 1 -8.83 13.07 37.20
C MET A 1 -9.30 13.20 35.77
N PRO A 2 -9.34 14.41 35.18
CA PRO A 2 -9.71 14.57 33.79
C PRO A 2 -8.66 13.96 32.84
N TRP A 3 -9.07 13.72 31.60
CA TRP A 3 -8.27 13.13 30.54
C TRP A 3 -7.79 14.20 29.55
N LYS A 4 -6.55 14.02 29.09
CA LYS A 4 -5.87 14.93 28.18
C LYS A 4 -5.43 14.18 26.93
N ILE A 5 -5.58 14.85 25.79
CA ILE A 5 -5.09 14.39 24.49
C ILE A 5 -3.92 15.28 24.10
N VAL A 6 -2.78 14.67 23.77
CA VAL A 6 -1.60 15.37 23.26
C VAL A 6 -1.29 14.82 21.87
N LYS A 7 -1.24 15.71 20.87
CA LYS A 7 -0.85 15.37 19.50
C LYS A 7 0.60 15.78 19.27
N ASN A 8 1.42 14.81 18.86
CA ASN A 8 2.76 15.01 18.31
C ASN A 8 2.76 14.77 16.80
N GLU A 9 3.91 14.94 16.15
CA GLU A 9 4.07 14.68 14.71
C GLU A 9 3.82 13.21 14.31
N LYS A 10 3.98 12.27 15.25
CA LYS A 10 3.93 10.82 14.97
C LYS A 10 2.81 10.08 15.71
N GLU A 11 2.31 10.66 16.79
CA GLU A 11 1.43 9.96 17.71
C GLU A 11 0.43 10.91 18.39
N VAL A 12 -0.69 10.32 18.82
CA VAL A 12 -1.71 10.96 19.64
C VAL A 12 -1.76 10.18 20.95
N ILE A 13 -1.49 10.87 22.05
CA ILE A 13 -1.37 10.27 23.37
C ILE A 13 -2.58 10.67 24.21
N VAL A 14 -3.24 9.67 24.82
CA VAL A 14 -4.30 9.86 25.81
C VAL A 14 -3.76 9.50 27.19
N SER A 15 -3.83 10.45 28.12
CA SER A 15 -3.35 10.27 29.50
C SER A 15 -4.19 11.08 30.49
N GLN A 16 -4.17 10.72 31.77
CA GLN A 16 -4.82 11.50 32.83
C GLN A 16 -3.92 12.67 33.27
N ASP A 17 -4.48 13.87 33.33
CA ASP A 17 -3.80 15.09 33.76
C ASP A 17 -4.81 15.97 34.51
N GLU A 18 -4.37 16.72 35.53
CA GLU A 18 -5.23 17.63 36.31
C GLU A 18 -5.79 18.76 35.44
N LEU A 19 -5.10 19.11 34.34
CA LEU A 19 -5.52 20.09 33.33
C LEU A 19 -6.20 19.44 32.10
N GLY A 20 -6.68 18.21 32.23
CA GLY A 20 -7.37 17.49 31.14
C GLY A 20 -8.67 18.16 30.71
N SER A 21 -8.96 18.09 29.40
CA SER A 21 -10.16 18.68 28.81
C SER A 21 -11.38 17.76 28.82
N PHE A 22 -11.18 16.45 29.01
CA PHE A 22 -12.24 15.45 28.93
C PHE A 22 -12.55 14.88 30.32
N LYS A 23 -13.84 14.74 30.65
CA LYS A 23 -14.25 14.16 31.93
C LYS A 23 -14.24 12.63 31.88
N GLU A 24 -14.65 12.07 30.74
CA GLU A 24 -14.78 10.63 30.54
C GLU A 24 -13.63 10.08 29.69
N LYS A 25 -13.14 8.88 30.06
CA LYS A 25 -12.07 8.18 29.34
C LYS A 25 -12.48 7.85 27.91
N GLU A 26 -13.72 7.36 27.74
CA GLU A 26 -14.24 6.93 26.46
C GLU A 26 -14.32 8.08 25.46
N GLU A 27 -14.78 9.26 25.90
CA GLU A 27 -14.86 10.46 25.08
C GLU A 27 -13.46 10.90 24.59
N ALA A 28 -12.47 10.91 25.50
CA ALA A 28 -11.08 11.22 25.14
C ALA A 28 -10.49 10.20 24.14
N ILE A 29 -10.79 8.92 24.32
CA ILE A 29 -10.34 7.86 23.40
C ILE A 29 -10.99 7.99 22.02
N ILE A 30 -12.27 8.31 21.95
CA ILE A 30 -12.99 8.48 20.69
C ILE A 30 -12.39 9.65 19.89
N GLU A 31 -12.17 10.79 20.54
CA GLU A 31 -11.61 11.96 19.86
C GLU A 31 -10.14 11.74 19.47
N ALA A 32 -9.36 11.07 20.32
CA ALA A 32 -7.97 10.71 19.99
C ALA A 32 -7.89 9.74 18.80
N LYS A 33 -8.78 8.73 18.74
CA LYS A 33 -8.87 7.81 17.59
C LYS A 33 -9.25 8.54 16.31
N LYS A 34 -10.20 9.47 16.39
CA LYS A 34 -10.62 10.30 15.24
C LYS A 34 -9.46 11.15 14.72
N LEU A 35 -8.78 11.85 15.63
CA LEU A 35 -7.65 12.71 15.31
C LEU A 35 -6.45 11.91 14.77
N ALA A 36 -6.16 10.74 15.35
CA ALA A 36 -5.11 9.85 14.87
C ALA A 36 -5.44 9.26 13.50
N ARG A 37 -6.70 8.93 13.23
CA ARG A 37 -7.15 8.45 11.92
C ARG A 37 -7.03 9.53 10.84
N GLU A 38 -7.46 10.76 11.14
CA GLU A 38 -7.41 11.88 10.20
C GLU A 38 -5.97 12.23 9.79
N HIS A 39 -5.04 12.20 10.75
CA HIS A 39 -3.64 12.55 10.51
C HIS A 39 -2.72 11.35 10.28
N LYS A 40 -3.25 10.12 10.21
CA LYS A 40 -2.48 8.88 10.06
C LYS A 40 -1.37 8.74 11.11
N LEU A 41 -1.74 8.87 12.38
CA LEU A 41 -0.83 8.80 13.52
C LEU A 41 -1.06 7.53 14.33
N VAL A 42 -0.10 7.19 15.18
CA VAL A 42 -0.29 6.12 16.18
C VAL A 42 -1.05 6.68 17.37
N ALA A 43 -2.21 6.11 17.71
CA ALA A 43 -2.89 6.42 18.95
C ALA A 43 -2.34 5.55 20.09
N LYS A 44 -1.86 6.17 21.16
CA LYS A 44 -1.41 5.50 22.39
C LYS A 44 -2.27 5.94 23.57
N ILE A 45 -2.77 4.96 24.32
CA ILE A 45 -3.66 5.18 25.46
C ILE A 45 -2.96 4.58 26.67
N TYR A 46 -2.67 5.42 27.66
CA TYR A 46 -2.04 5.02 28.90
C TYR A 46 -3.08 4.96 30.02
N ASP A 47 -3.08 3.88 30.80
CA ASP A 47 -3.79 3.83 32.07
C ASP A 47 -2.83 4.15 33.23
N LYS A 48 -3.39 4.70 34.32
CA LYS A 48 -2.62 5.06 35.51
C LYS A 48 -2.69 3.89 36.51
N ASN A 49 -1.69 3.02 36.51
CA ASN A 49 -1.42 2.16 37.67
C ASN A 49 -0.39 2.84 38.58
N GLU A 50 -0.71 2.90 39.87
CA GLU A 50 -0.04 3.72 40.90
C GLU A 50 1.45 3.41 41.15
N ASN A 51 2.01 2.37 40.54
CA ASN A 51 3.43 2.04 40.71
C ASN A 51 4.12 1.82 39.36
N THR A 52 4.96 2.80 39.02
CA THR A 52 6.09 2.71 38.08
C THR A 52 5.79 2.19 36.67
N HIS A 53 5.94 3.09 35.70
CA HIS A 53 5.86 2.89 34.24
C HIS A 53 4.41 2.79 33.74
N SER A 54 3.95 3.86 33.09
CA SER A 54 2.70 3.88 32.33
C SER A 54 2.71 2.73 31.32
N THR A 55 2.02 1.64 31.63
CA THR A 55 1.84 0.53 30.69
C THR A 55 0.87 1.02 29.60
N ASP A 56 1.32 0.98 28.34
CA ASP A 56 0.46 1.21 27.18
C ASP A 56 -0.72 0.23 27.28
N GLU A 57 -1.92 0.75 27.51
CA GLU A 57 -3.15 -0.04 27.61
C GLU A 57 -3.62 -0.43 26.20
N MET A 58 -3.47 0.49 25.25
CA MET A 58 -3.91 0.31 23.87
C MET A 58 -3.08 1.17 22.93
N THR A 59 -2.45 0.52 21.94
CA THR A 59 -1.79 1.19 20.82
C THR A 59 -2.50 0.83 19.52
N ILE A 60 -2.93 1.82 18.76
CA ILE A 60 -3.55 1.64 17.44
C ILE A 60 -2.75 2.42 16.42
N ASP A 61 -2.17 1.73 15.44
CA ASP A 61 -1.38 2.34 14.38
C ASP A 61 -2.26 2.71 13.18
N TYR A 62 -2.62 3.99 13.02
CA TYR A 62 -3.35 4.46 11.83
C TYR A 62 -2.45 4.80 10.64
N THR A 63 -1.11 4.72 10.78
CA THR A 63 -0.16 5.04 9.70
C THR A 63 -0.24 4.01 8.57
N SER A 64 -0.56 2.76 8.91
CA SER A 64 -0.61 1.61 8.01
C SER A 64 -1.95 1.47 7.26
N PHE A 65 -2.96 2.27 7.62
CA PHE A 65 -4.27 2.22 6.99
C PHE A 65 -4.31 3.14 5.77
N PHE A 66 -4.68 2.56 4.62
CA PHE A 66 -4.99 3.32 3.42
C PHE A 66 -6.47 3.70 3.41
N SER A 67 -6.76 4.96 3.12
CA SER A 67 -8.13 5.40 2.80
C SER A 67 -8.60 4.76 1.50
N SER A 68 -9.91 4.67 1.29
CA SER A 68 -10.48 4.18 0.01
C SER A 68 -9.91 4.93 -1.19
N HIS A 69 -9.72 6.25 -1.06
CA HIS A 69 -9.13 7.08 -2.08
C HIS A 69 -7.69 6.67 -2.41
N GLU A 70 -6.84 6.47 -1.40
CA GLU A 70 -5.44 6.03 -1.61
C GLU A 70 -5.36 4.62 -2.20
N ILE A 71 -6.25 3.72 -1.79
CA ILE A 71 -6.35 2.37 -2.38
C ILE A 71 -6.67 2.49 -3.87
N HIS A 72 -7.59 3.39 -4.24
CA HIS A 72 -7.98 3.63 -5.62
C HIS A 72 -6.84 4.25 -6.43
N GLU A 73 -6.19 5.30 -5.94
CA GLU A 73 -5.04 5.93 -6.61
C GLU A 73 -3.87 4.97 -6.81
N ARG A 74 -3.58 4.14 -5.79
CA ARG A 74 -2.57 3.08 -5.89
C ARG A 74 -2.94 2.08 -6.97
N SER A 75 -4.20 1.65 -7.03
CA SER A 75 -4.68 0.71 -8.05
C SER A 75 -4.58 1.30 -9.47
N LEU A 76 -4.84 2.60 -9.63
CA LEU A 76 -4.66 3.30 -10.92
C LEU A 76 -3.19 3.37 -11.32
N SER A 77 -2.30 3.60 -10.36
CA SER A 77 -0.85 3.61 -10.58
C SER A 77 -0.35 2.21 -10.98
N GLU A 78 -0.82 1.16 -10.31
CA GLU A 78 -0.53 -0.23 -10.67
C GLU A 78 -1.03 -0.58 -12.09
N LEU A 79 -2.20 -0.08 -12.48
CA LEU A 79 -2.73 -0.25 -13.84
C LEU A 79 -1.83 0.42 -14.88
N LYS A 80 -1.36 1.64 -14.63
CA LYS A 80 -0.41 2.34 -15.51
C LYS A 80 0.90 1.56 -15.67
N LEU A 81 1.46 1.08 -14.56
CA LEU A 81 2.67 0.24 -14.57
C LEU A 81 2.46 -1.07 -15.36
N ALA A 82 1.33 -1.74 -15.18
CA ALA A 82 1.02 -2.96 -15.92
C ALA A 82 0.90 -2.72 -17.44
N LYS A 83 0.32 -1.58 -17.86
CA LYS A 83 0.27 -1.19 -19.27
C LYS A 83 1.67 -0.95 -19.84
N ALA A 84 2.53 -0.25 -19.09
CA ALA A 84 3.91 0.00 -19.48
C ALA A 84 4.69 -1.32 -19.62
N GLU A 85 4.54 -2.24 -18.67
CA GLU A 85 5.21 -3.55 -18.69
C GLU A 85 4.80 -4.39 -19.91
N VAL A 86 3.53 -4.34 -20.33
CA VAL A 86 3.09 -5.00 -21.58
C VAL A 86 3.81 -4.41 -22.79
N ASN A 87 3.98 -3.09 -22.85
CA ASN A 87 4.68 -2.45 -23.96
C ASN A 87 6.17 -2.80 -23.98
N VAL A 88 6.84 -2.78 -22.82
CA VAL A 88 8.23 -3.21 -22.69
C VAL A 88 8.40 -4.67 -23.13
N ALA A 89 7.53 -5.57 -22.67
CA ALA A 89 7.60 -6.98 -23.05
C ALA A 89 7.32 -7.22 -24.55
N LYS A 90 6.48 -6.39 -25.19
CA LYS A 90 6.29 -6.42 -26.65
C LYS A 90 7.55 -6.00 -27.39
N LEU A 91 8.16 -4.89 -26.98
CA LEU A 91 9.40 -4.39 -27.58
C LEU A 91 10.54 -5.40 -27.42
N GLU A 92 10.69 -6.01 -26.24
CA GLU A 92 11.67 -7.07 -26.01
C GLU A 92 11.43 -8.26 -26.96
N LEU A 93 10.19 -8.71 -27.12
CA LEU A 93 9.87 -9.82 -28.01
C LEU A 93 10.27 -9.51 -29.47
N GLU A 94 9.95 -8.31 -29.95
CA GLU A 94 10.32 -7.89 -31.31
C GLU A 94 11.84 -7.78 -31.48
N GLN A 95 12.53 -7.27 -30.47
CA GLN A 95 13.99 -7.23 -30.45
C GLN A 95 14.59 -8.65 -30.54
N ARG A 96 14.13 -9.60 -29.70
CA ARG A 96 14.64 -10.99 -29.74
C ARG A 96 14.33 -11.71 -31.04
N LYS A 97 13.19 -11.43 -31.67
CA LYS A 97 12.89 -11.94 -33.03
C LYS A 97 13.85 -11.36 -34.06
N LYS A 98 14.17 -10.06 -33.98
CA LYS A 98 15.14 -9.40 -34.87
C LYS A 98 16.53 -10.00 -34.70
N GLU A 99 16.99 -10.19 -33.46
CA GLU A 99 18.25 -10.88 -33.16
C GLU A 99 18.30 -12.28 -33.79
N LEU A 100 17.25 -13.09 -33.60
CA LEU A 100 17.18 -14.44 -34.19
C LEU A 100 17.24 -14.43 -35.72
N ARG A 101 16.60 -13.45 -36.38
CA ARG A 101 16.61 -13.31 -37.85
C ARG A 101 17.96 -12.86 -38.38
N ASN A 102 18.63 -11.96 -37.67
CA ASN A 102 19.89 -11.37 -38.11
C ASN A 102 21.11 -12.23 -37.75
N ASN A 103 20.94 -13.20 -36.85
CA ASN A 103 22.02 -14.10 -36.47
C ASN A 103 22.33 -15.10 -37.60
N LYS A 104 23.57 -15.05 -38.09
CA LYS A 104 24.10 -15.96 -39.13
C LYS A 104 24.81 -17.19 -38.54
N ASN A 105 25.05 -17.22 -37.22
CA ASN A 105 25.71 -18.32 -36.55
C ASN A 105 24.69 -19.39 -36.11
N ASP A 106 24.72 -20.56 -36.75
CA ASP A 106 23.79 -21.65 -36.45
C ASP A 106 23.95 -22.25 -35.05
N TYR A 107 25.16 -22.21 -34.46
CA TYR A 107 25.39 -22.69 -33.09
C TYR A 107 24.66 -21.83 -32.05
N GLU A 108 24.55 -20.52 -32.27
CA GLU A 108 23.85 -19.59 -31.37
C GLU A 108 22.34 -19.55 -31.59
N ARG A 109 21.87 -20.11 -32.70
CA ARG A 109 20.46 -20.03 -33.12
C ARG A 109 19.51 -20.67 -32.11
N ILE A 110 19.94 -21.73 -31.43
CA ILE A 110 19.19 -22.38 -30.34
C ILE A 110 19.02 -21.40 -29.17
N THR A 111 20.08 -20.71 -28.77
CA THR A 111 20.05 -19.72 -27.69
C THR A 111 19.08 -18.58 -28.01
N PHE A 112 19.10 -18.05 -29.24
CA PHE A 112 18.16 -17.01 -29.65
C PHE A 112 16.70 -17.49 -29.71
N LYS A 113 16.45 -18.74 -30.15
CA LYS A 113 15.11 -19.35 -30.07
C LYS A 113 14.61 -19.40 -28.63
N THR A 114 15.46 -19.78 -27.67
CA THR A 114 15.14 -19.77 -26.24
C THR A 114 14.84 -18.36 -25.73
N LYS A 115 15.64 -17.35 -26.11
CA LYS A 115 15.37 -15.94 -25.78
C LYS A 115 14.01 -15.48 -26.28
N VAL A 116 13.63 -15.82 -27.51
CA VAL A 116 12.29 -15.51 -28.07
C VAL A 116 11.18 -16.21 -27.28
N ARG A 117 11.37 -17.49 -26.91
CA ARG A 117 10.41 -18.23 -26.08
C ARG A 117 10.20 -17.56 -24.72
N ASN A 118 11.29 -17.16 -24.06
CA ASN A 118 11.24 -16.48 -22.76
C ASN A 118 10.53 -15.13 -22.87
N ALA A 119 10.82 -14.34 -23.91
CA ALA A 119 10.13 -13.07 -24.16
C ALA A 119 8.62 -13.25 -24.40
N LYS A 120 8.20 -14.33 -25.11
CA LYS A 120 6.77 -14.68 -25.27
C LYS A 120 6.11 -14.98 -23.92
N ILE A 121 6.79 -15.74 -23.05
CA ILE A 121 6.30 -16.06 -21.70
C ILE A 121 6.15 -14.78 -20.88
N ARG A 122 7.16 -13.90 -20.90
CA ARG A 122 7.10 -12.59 -20.22
C ARG A 122 5.91 -11.77 -20.70
N LEU A 123 5.71 -11.65 -22.00
CA LEU A 123 4.58 -10.91 -22.57
C LEU A 123 3.23 -11.50 -22.14
N LYS A 124 3.10 -12.84 -22.09
CA LYS A 124 1.88 -13.48 -21.59
C LYS A 124 1.63 -13.13 -20.11
N LYS A 125 2.67 -13.17 -19.28
CA LYS A 125 2.57 -12.79 -17.85
C LYS A 125 2.19 -11.32 -17.68
N ALA A 126 2.81 -10.42 -18.43
CA ALA A 126 2.48 -8.99 -18.41
C ALA A 126 1.01 -8.72 -18.76
N LYS A 127 0.47 -9.39 -19.80
CA LYS A 127 -0.95 -9.28 -20.17
C LYS A 127 -1.89 -9.80 -19.08
N LEU A 128 -1.53 -10.90 -18.41
CA LEU A 128 -2.32 -11.43 -17.29
C LEU A 128 -2.34 -10.45 -16.11
N ASN A 129 -1.19 -9.85 -15.78
CA ASN A 129 -1.10 -8.83 -14.74
C ASN A 129 -1.94 -7.60 -15.07
N LEU A 130 -1.90 -7.13 -16.32
CA LEU A 130 -2.76 -6.04 -16.78
C LEU A 130 -4.24 -6.36 -16.58
N LYS A 131 -4.70 -7.54 -17.01
CA LYS A 131 -6.09 -7.97 -16.84
C LYS A 131 -6.49 -8.05 -15.35
N ALA A 132 -5.57 -8.48 -14.48
CA ALA A 132 -5.81 -8.50 -13.04
C ALA A 132 -5.95 -7.09 -12.46
N ALA A 133 -5.10 -6.15 -12.88
CA ALA A 133 -5.18 -4.75 -12.47
C ALA A 133 -6.49 -4.08 -12.94
N GLU A 134 -6.89 -4.32 -14.19
CA GLU A 134 -8.17 -3.83 -14.73
C GLU A 134 -9.37 -4.39 -13.95
N LYS A 135 -9.33 -5.68 -13.58
CA LYS A 135 -10.38 -6.30 -12.77
C LYS A 135 -10.44 -5.69 -11.36
N ARG A 136 -9.29 -5.37 -10.76
CA ARG A 136 -9.20 -4.75 -9.44
C ARG A 136 -9.88 -3.37 -9.42
N ILE A 137 -9.60 -2.52 -10.40
CA ILE A 137 -10.25 -1.21 -10.56
C ILE A 137 -11.77 -1.36 -10.69
N LYS A 138 -12.24 -2.23 -11.59
CA LYS A 138 -13.68 -2.45 -11.77
C LYS A 138 -14.40 -2.94 -10.51
N LEU A 139 -13.72 -3.73 -9.68
CA LEU A 139 -14.28 -4.20 -8.41
C LEU A 139 -14.33 -3.11 -7.35
N GLN A 140 -13.44 -2.13 -7.41
CA GLN A 140 -13.46 -0.97 -6.52
C GLN A 140 -14.58 -0.01 -6.92
N GLU A 141 -14.68 0.33 -8.20
CA GLU A 141 -15.76 1.18 -8.74
C GLU A 141 -17.16 0.63 -8.43
N LYS A 142 -17.34 -0.70 -8.49
CA LYS A 142 -18.62 -1.35 -8.15
C LYS A 142 -18.98 -1.34 -6.67
N LYS A 143 -18.01 -1.12 -5.78
CA LYS A 143 -18.25 -1.04 -4.32
C LYS A 143 -18.63 0.38 -3.88
N GLU A 144 -18.40 1.38 -4.73
CA GLU A 144 -18.69 2.79 -4.46
C GLU A 144 -20.07 3.23 -5.00
N VAL A 145 -20.81 2.32 -5.66
CA VAL A 145 -22.20 2.50 -6.13
C VAL A 145 -23.14 1.68 -5.25
#